data_AF-A0A965C7G0-F1
#
_entry.id   AF-A0A965C7G0-F1
#
_cell.length_a   1.000
_cell.length_b   1.000
_cell.length_c   1.000
_cell.angle_alpha   90.00
_cell.angle_beta   90.00
_cell.angle_gamma   90.00
#
_symmetry.space_group_name_H-M   'P 1'
#
loop_
_entity.id
_entity.type
_entity.pdbx_description
1 polymer ?
#
loop_
_entity_poly.entity_id
_entity_poly.type
_entity_poly.pdbx_seq_one_letter_code
_entity_poly.pdbx_strand_id
1 'polypeptide(L)'
;MNVEKTPFTPDMLKVTALKGVTFQMEIARTPDCTEAFNRMAVMARSMASSLNSVLVDDHQRELPDAQIEKIRQQLKLIQVQMTVKGIPPGSPLALRLFS
;
A
#
# COMPACT_ATOMS: atom_id res chain seq x y z
N MET A 1 6.09 -1.25 6.59
CA MET A 1 7.52 -1.56 6.84
C MET A 1 8.21 -0.34 7.40
N ASN A 2 9.26 -0.50 8.19
CA ASN A 2 10.10 0.63 8.61
C ASN A 2 10.97 1.06 7.42
N VAL A 3 11.03 2.36 7.12
CA VAL A 3 11.91 2.92 6.08
C VAL A 3 13.38 2.57 6.35
N GLU A 4 13.78 2.46 7.62
CA GLU A 4 15.13 2.11 8.03
C GLU A 4 15.45 0.60 7.93
N LYS A 5 14.51 -0.20 7.41
CA LYS A 5 14.63 -1.65 7.23
C LYS A 5 14.89 -2.45 8.52
N THR A 6 14.68 -1.84 9.68
CA THR A 6 14.65 -2.54 10.97
C THR A 6 13.23 -2.99 11.31
N PRO A 7 13.02 -4.23 11.79
CA PRO A 7 11.70 -4.67 12.21
C PRO A 7 11.11 -3.79 13.30
N PHE A 8 9.79 -3.61 13.30
CA PHE A 8 9.11 -2.93 14.41
C PHE A 8 9.16 -3.80 15.66
N THR A 9 9.54 -3.20 16.80
CA THR A 9 9.41 -3.82 18.12
C THR A 9 8.56 -2.93 19.03
N PRO A 10 7.80 -3.50 19.98
CA PRO A 10 6.97 -2.71 20.90
C PRO A 10 7.78 -1.68 21.70
N ASP A 11 9.01 -2.02 22.08
CA ASP A 11 9.87 -1.10 22.83
C ASP A 11 10.33 0.06 21.94
N MET A 12 10.76 -0.19 20.71
CA MET A 12 11.14 0.86 19.76
C MET A 12 10.00 1.86 19.53
N LEU A 13 8.76 1.38 19.38
CA LEU A 13 7.60 2.25 19.16
C LEU A 13 7.29 3.19 20.34
N LYS A 14 7.79 2.89 21.55
CA LYS A 14 7.58 3.73 22.75
C LYS A 14 8.65 4.82 22.91
N VAL A 15 9.87 4.55 22.47
CA VAL A 15 11.03 5.39 22.82
C VAL A 15 11.80 5.95 21.62
N THR A 16 11.51 5.51 20.40
CA THR A 16 12.27 5.89 19.20
C THR A 16 11.40 6.62 18.19
N ALA A 17 11.86 7.79 17.74
CA ALA A 17 11.29 8.46 16.58
C ALA A 17 11.62 7.67 15.31
N LEU A 18 10.59 7.28 14.57
CA LEU A 18 10.75 6.60 13.28
C LEU A 18 10.96 7.63 12.18
N LYS A 19 11.87 7.36 11.24
CA LYS A 19 12.00 8.20 10.04
C LYS A 19 10.80 8.11 9.10
N GLY A 20 10.08 6.98 9.13
CA GLY A 20 8.89 6.80 8.34
C GLY A 20 8.40 5.36 8.31
N VAL A 21 7.19 5.21 7.80
CA VAL A 21 6.54 3.90 7.62
C VAL A 21 6.06 3.79 6.18
N THR A 22 6.44 2.70 5.53
CA THR A 22 6.01 2.37 4.16
C THR A 22 4.79 1.45 4.22
N PHE A 23 3.73 1.83 3.52
CA PHE A 23 2.60 0.96 3.21
C PHE A 23 2.82 0.36 1.82
N GLN A 24 2.69 -0.95 1.68
CA GLN A 24 2.88 -1.65 0.41
C GLN A 24 1.83 -2.75 0.26
N MET A 25 1.41 -2.97 -0.98
CA MET A 25 0.43 -3.99 -1.36
C MET A 25 0.87 -4.65 -2.66
N GLU A 26 0.89 -5.98 -2.66
CA GLU A 26 1.18 -6.78 -3.86
C GLU A 26 -0.11 -7.06 -4.63
N ILE A 27 -0.33 -6.32 -5.73
CA ILE A 27 -1.60 -6.33 -6.49
C ILE A 27 -2.03 -7.75 -6.85
N ALA A 28 -1.14 -8.56 -7.41
CA ALA A 28 -1.48 -9.89 -7.91
C ALA A 28 -1.85 -10.87 -6.79
N ARG A 29 -1.33 -10.65 -5.58
CA ARG A 29 -1.51 -11.54 -4.42
C ARG A 29 -2.64 -11.08 -3.51
N THR A 30 -3.14 -9.87 -3.69
CA THR A 30 -4.20 -9.29 -2.87
C THR A 30 -5.57 -9.45 -3.57
N PRO A 31 -6.49 -10.27 -3.03
CA PRO A 31 -7.88 -10.27 -3.46
C PRO A 31 -8.49 -8.87 -3.26
N ASP A 32 -9.39 -8.45 -4.16
CA ASP A 32 -10.06 -7.16 -4.07
C ASP A 32 -9.08 -5.98 -3.86
N CYS A 33 -7.95 -6.00 -4.57
CA CYS A 33 -6.83 -5.06 -4.40
C CYS A 33 -7.24 -3.57 -4.46
N THR A 34 -8.29 -3.23 -5.22
CA THR A 34 -8.85 -1.87 -5.23
C THR A 34 -9.38 -1.45 -3.86
N GLU A 35 -10.12 -2.34 -3.18
CA GLU A 35 -10.69 -2.07 -1.86
C GLU A 35 -9.64 -2.17 -0.75
N ALA A 36 -8.68 -3.09 -0.88
CA ALA A 36 -7.52 -3.14 0.00
C ALA A 36 -6.71 -1.83 -0.06
N PHE A 37 -6.50 -1.27 -1.25
CA PHE A 37 -5.86 0.03 -1.42
C PHE A 37 -6.64 1.17 -0.78
N ASN A 38 -7.98 1.18 -0.89
CA ASN A 38 -8.81 2.19 -0.23
C ASN A 38 -8.58 2.22 1.29
N ARG A 39 -8.57 1.03 1.92
CA ARG A 39 -8.31 0.89 3.36
C ARG A 39 -6.89 1.30 3.71
N MET A 40 -5.92 0.93 2.88
CA MET A 40 -4.52 1.33 3.04
C MET A 40 -4.36 2.86 2.99
N ALA A 41 -5.00 3.54 2.04
CA ALA A 41 -4.94 4.99 1.91
C ALA A 41 -5.62 5.72 3.09
N VAL A 42 -6.74 5.20 3.61
CA VAL A 42 -7.38 5.72 4.82
C VAL A 42 -6.46 5.57 6.04
N MET A 43 -5.87 4.38 6.22
CA MET A 43 -4.95 4.10 7.32
C MET A 43 -3.70 4.98 7.26
N ALA A 44 -3.08 5.12 6.09
CA ALA A 44 -1.90 5.94 5.88
C ALA A 44 -2.17 7.42 6.19
N ARG A 45 -3.31 7.97 5.76
CA ARG A 45 -3.71 9.35 6.08
C ARG A 45 -4.00 9.55 7.56
N SER A 46 -4.71 8.62 8.20
CA SER A 46 -4.96 8.67 9.65
C SER A 46 -3.66 8.67 10.45
N MET A 47 -2.72 7.81 10.05
CA MET A 47 -1.39 7.75 10.67
C MET A 47 -0.58 9.02 10.43
N ALA A 48 -0.56 9.55 9.21
CA ALA A 48 0.11 10.80 8.88
C ALA A 48 -0.43 11.97 9.72
N SER A 49 -1.76 12.09 9.82
CA SER A 49 -2.41 13.10 10.66
C SER A 49 -2.07 12.93 12.15
N SER A 50 -2.08 11.70 12.66
CA SER A 50 -1.84 11.43 14.09
C SER A 50 -0.39 11.69 14.51
N LEU A 51 0.56 11.55 13.56
CA LEU A 51 1.99 11.72 13.79
C LEU A 51 2.51 13.07 13.28
N ASN A 52 1.62 14.00 12.88
CA ASN A 52 1.99 15.26 12.23
C ASN A 52 3.03 15.06 11.11
N SER A 53 2.81 14.03 10.30
CA SER A 53 3.69 13.57 9.23
C SER A 53 3.00 13.77 7.87
N VAL A 54 3.77 13.60 6.79
CA VAL A 54 3.29 13.75 5.42
C VAL A 54 3.28 12.41 4.70
N LEU A 55 2.25 12.19 3.86
CA LEU A 55 2.18 11.03 2.99
C LEU A 55 2.98 11.32 1.72
N VAL A 56 3.91 10.43 1.37
CA VAL A 56 4.79 10.58 0.21
C VAL A 56 4.76 9.34 -0.69
N ASP A 57 5.16 9.52 -1.95
CA ASP A 57 5.47 8.43 -2.86
C ASP A 57 6.87 7.84 -2.62
N ASP A 58 7.27 6.87 -3.44
CA ASP A 58 8.58 6.21 -3.41
C ASP A 58 9.75 7.15 -3.72
N HIS A 59 9.48 8.27 -4.40
CA HIS A 59 10.43 9.34 -4.66
C HIS A 59 10.42 10.45 -3.60
N GLN A 60 9.78 10.21 -2.45
CA GLN A 60 9.65 11.17 -1.34
C GLN A 60 8.90 12.46 -1.70
N ARG A 61 8.06 12.44 -2.74
CA ARG A 61 7.21 13.56 -3.10
C ARG A 61 5.87 13.42 -2.40
N GLU A 62 5.31 14.53 -1.93
CA GLU A 62 3.99 14.52 -1.33
C GLU A 62 2.95 13.88 -2.25
N LEU A 63 2.07 13.09 -1.67
CA LEU A 63 1.07 12.31 -2.38
C LEU A 63 -0.34 12.92 -2.15
N PRO A 64 -0.76 13.88 -2.99
CA PRO A 64 -2.05 14.55 -2.83
C PRO A 64 -3.22 13.63 -3.22
N ASP A 65 -4.42 13.98 -2.78
CA ASP A 65 -5.63 13.17 -3.02
C ASP A 65 -5.90 12.90 -4.50
N ALA A 66 -5.59 13.85 -5.39
CA ALA A 66 -5.72 13.66 -6.83
C ALA A 66 -4.82 12.53 -7.37
N GLN A 67 -3.62 12.34 -6.79
CA GLN A 67 -2.75 11.22 -7.15
C GLN A 67 -3.25 9.89 -6.57
N ILE A 68 -3.77 9.90 -5.34
CA ILE A 68 -4.42 8.73 -4.73
C ILE A 68 -5.59 8.24 -5.60
N GLU A 69 -6.40 9.16 -6.14
CA GLU A 69 -7.50 8.83 -7.05
C GLU A 69 -6.99 8.17 -8.33
N LYS A 70 -5.91 8.71 -8.92
CA LYS A 70 -5.28 8.11 -10.11
C LYS A 70 -4.80 6.69 -9.85
N ILE A 71 -4.18 6.44 -8.70
CA ILE A 71 -3.74 5.10 -8.31
C ILE A 71 -4.95 4.16 -8.19
N ARG A 72 -6.05 4.62 -7.57
CA ARG A 72 -7.30 3.83 -7.48
C ARG A 72 -7.85 3.45 -8.86
N GLN A 73 -7.89 4.40 -9.79
CA GLN A 73 -8.35 4.16 -11.16
C GLN A 73 -7.44 3.16 -11.89
N GLN A 74 -6.13 3.29 -11.75
CA GLN A 74 -5.15 2.35 -12.32
C GLN A 74 -5.31 0.94 -11.74
N LEU A 75 -5.51 0.81 -10.43
CA LEU A 75 -5.76 -0.49 -9.79
C LEU A 75 -6.99 -1.19 -10.33
N LYS A 76 -8.10 -0.45 -10.53
CA LYS A 76 -9.31 -1.00 -11.15
C LYS A 76 -9.04 -1.53 -12.55
N LEU A 77 -8.25 -0.81 -13.35
CA LEU A 77 -7.87 -1.26 -14.70
C LEU A 77 -7.00 -2.52 -14.65
N ILE A 78 -6.00 -2.56 -13.76
CA ILE A 78 -5.13 -3.73 -13.58
C ILE A 78 -5.94 -4.96 -13.17
N GLN A 79 -6.87 -4.80 -12.21
CA GLN A 79 -7.75 -5.88 -11.76
C GLN A 79 -8.60 -6.46 -12.91
N VAL A 80 -9.17 -5.61 -13.76
CA VAL A 80 -9.92 -6.03 -14.95
C VAL A 80 -9.01 -6.76 -15.93
N GLN A 81 -7.83 -6.21 -16.24
CA GLN A 81 -6.88 -6.82 -17.18
C GLN A 81 -6.41 -8.20 -16.69
N MET A 82 -6.12 -8.34 -15.40
CA MET A 82 -5.73 -9.59 -14.77
C MET A 82 -6.84 -10.64 -14.88
N THR A 83 -8.08 -10.25 -14.59
CA THR A 83 -9.26 -11.11 -14.72
C THR A 83 -9.48 -11.57 -16.16
N VAL A 84 -9.40 -10.66 -17.14
CA VAL A 84 -9.56 -10.98 -18.57
C VAL A 84 -8.47 -11.95 -19.06
N LYS A 85 -7.26 -11.87 -18.51
CA LYS A 85 -6.16 -12.80 -18.82
C LYS A 85 -6.26 -14.15 -18.08
N GLY A 86 -7.34 -14.39 -17.34
CA GLY A 86 -7.54 -15.63 -16.58
C GLY A 86 -6.68 -15.73 -15.32
N ILE A 87 -6.12 -14.61 -14.84
CA ILE A 87 -5.30 -14.55 -13.61
C ILE A 87 -5.93 -13.55 -12.63
N PRO A 88 -7.15 -13.77 -12.09
CA PRO A 88 -7.75 -12.84 -11.13
C PRO A 88 -6.80 -12.61 -9.92
N PRO A 89 -6.67 -11.37 -9.40
CA PRO A 89 -5.89 -11.10 -8.20
C PRO A 89 -6.27 -12.00 -7.02
N GLY A 90 -5.28 -12.53 -6.31
CA GLY A 90 -5.49 -13.43 -5.17
C GLY A 90 -5.95 -14.85 -5.55
N SER A 91 -6.16 -15.15 -6.83
CA SER A 91 -6.50 -16.51 -7.27
C SER A 91 -5.34 -17.50 -7.02
N PRO A 92 -5.60 -18.82 -6.94
CA PRO A 92 -4.54 -19.81 -6.81
C PRO A 92 -3.48 -19.72 -7.91
N LEU A 93 -3.87 -19.39 -9.15
CA LEU A 93 -2.93 -19.17 -10.25
C LEU A 93 -2.08 -17.92 -10.04
N ALA A 94 -2.69 -16.80 -9.62
CA ALA A 94 -1.95 -15.58 -9.31
C ALA A 94 -0.95 -15.81 -8.17
N LEU A 95 -1.35 -16.49 -7.10
CA LEU A 95 -0.45 -16.80 -5.99
C LEU A 95 0.73 -17.68 -6.42
N ARG A 96 0.53 -18.64 -7.34
CA ARG A 96 1.61 -19.49 -7.88
C ARG A 96 2.54 -18.75 -8.84
N LEU A 97 2.03 -17.81 -9.64
CA LEU A 97 2.84 -17.06 -10.60
C LEU A 97 3.68 -15.96 -9.94
N PHE A 98 3.22 -15.45 -8.80
CA PHE A 98 3.81 -14.31 -8.09
C PHE A 98 4.32 -14.70 -6.68
N SER A 99 4.72 -15.96 -6.48
CA SER A 99 5.30 -16.49 -5.24
C SER A 99 6.80 -16.31 -5.15
#